data_AF-A0A8B8F7E5-F1
#
_entry.id   AF-A0A8B8F7E5-F1
#
_cell.length_a   1.000
_cell.length_b   1.000
_cell.length_c   1.000
_cell.angle_alpha   90.00
_cell.angle_beta   90.00
_cell.angle_gamma   90.00
#
_symmetry.space_group_name_H-M   'P 1'
#
loop_
_entity.id
_entity.type
_entity.pdbx_description
1 polymer ?
#
loop_
_entity_poly.entity_id
_entity_poly.type
_entity_poly.pdbx_seq_one_letter_code
_entity_poly.pdbx_strand_id
1 'polypeptide(L)'
;MNVTKYSVVHFYDDNTVEAVPKFWFRKNNGTCAWPKNTKNFHKLVEKHCIPNEMEYNFLEAREMCSGIESLIKAREKAKKAMFVSDFSDDDDKANRKFMSNLFRF
;
A
#
# COMPACT_ATOMS: atom_id res chain seq x y z
N MET A 1 19.79 -8.11 -10.84
CA MET A 1 19.49 -7.29 -9.64
C MET A 1 18.03 -7.54 -9.30
N ASN A 2 17.71 -8.09 -8.13
CA ASN A 2 16.31 -8.17 -7.70
C ASN A 2 15.87 -6.75 -7.37
N VAL A 3 15.15 -6.11 -8.29
CA VAL A 3 14.54 -4.80 -8.04
C VAL A 3 13.45 -5.03 -7.00
N THR A 4 13.73 -4.65 -5.76
CA THR A 4 12.73 -4.69 -4.71
C THR A 4 11.71 -3.60 -5.00
N LYS A 5 10.45 -4.02 -5.19
CA LYS A 5 9.33 -3.14 -5.53
C LYS A 5 8.50 -2.84 -4.28
N TYR A 6 7.77 -1.74 -4.33
CA TYR A 6 6.82 -1.31 -3.31
C TYR A 6 5.39 -1.66 -3.71
N SER A 7 4.50 -1.63 -2.72
CA SER A 7 3.08 -1.80 -2.87
C SER A 7 2.35 -0.82 -1.97
N VAL A 8 1.20 -0.35 -2.42
CA VAL A 8 0.30 0.52 -1.67
C VAL A 8 -0.74 -0.39 -1.02
N VAL A 9 -0.81 -0.32 0.29
CA VAL A 9 -1.71 -1.15 1.11
C VAL A 9 -2.65 -0.26 1.89
N HIS A 10 -3.91 -0.67 1.96
CA HIS A 10 -4.95 -0.07 2.79
C HIS A 10 -5.19 -0.97 3.99
N PHE A 11 -4.98 -0.47 5.20
CA PHE A 11 -5.23 -1.17 6.45
C PHE A 11 -6.69 -0.95 6.86
N TYR A 12 -7.41 -2.03 7.14
CA TYR A 12 -8.83 -1.94 7.48
C TYR A 12 -9.10 -1.36 8.87
N ASP A 13 -8.21 -1.65 9.83
CA ASP A 13 -8.37 -1.27 11.24
C ASP A 13 -8.53 0.25 11.40
N ASP A 14 -7.61 1.01 10.79
CA ASP A 14 -7.55 2.48 10.92
C ASP A 14 -7.91 3.22 9.61
N ASN A 15 -8.34 2.50 8.57
CA ASN A 15 -8.55 3.04 7.21
C ASN A 15 -7.34 3.83 6.65
N THR A 16 -6.13 3.46 7.05
CA THR A 16 -4.90 4.12 6.62
C THR A 16 -4.38 3.51 5.33
N VAL A 17 -3.80 4.34 4.45
CA VAL A 17 -3.18 3.88 3.20
C VAL A 17 -1.70 4.23 3.23
N GLU A 18 -0.83 3.22 3.11
CA GLU A 18 0.62 3.40 3.21
C GLU A 18 1.40 2.63 2.14
N ALA A 19 2.63 3.09 1.90
CA ALA A 19 3.55 2.46 0.96
C ALA A 19 4.53 1.55 1.69
N VAL A 20 4.51 0.26 1.34
CA VAL A 20 5.32 -0.79 1.97
C VAL A 20 6.13 -1.56 0.92
N PRO A 21 7.19 -2.28 1.30
CA PRO A 21 7.83 -3.25 0.42
C PRO A 21 6.82 -4.31 -0.03
N LYS A 22 6.85 -4.69 -1.31
CA LYS A 22 5.87 -5.64 -1.89
C LYS A 22 5.77 -6.95 -1.12
N PHE A 23 6.90 -7.46 -0.63
CA PHE A 23 6.95 -8.72 0.11
C PHE A 23 6.42 -8.63 1.55
N TRP A 24 6.13 -7.43 2.06
CA TRP A 24 5.44 -7.28 3.34
C TRP A 24 3.96 -7.69 3.24
N PHE A 25 3.36 -7.59 2.06
CA PHE A 25 1.99 -8.01 1.82
C PHE A 25 1.90 -9.50 1.47
N ARG A 26 1.19 -10.26 2.29
CA ARG A 26 0.89 -11.69 2.08
C ARG A 26 -0.47 -11.84 1.43
N LYS A 27 -0.49 -11.99 0.10
CA LYS A 27 -1.72 -12.13 -0.70
C LYS A 27 -2.63 -13.26 -0.22
N ASN A 28 -2.06 -14.39 0.19
CA ASN A 28 -2.84 -15.57 0.61
C ASN A 28 -3.69 -15.31 1.86
N ASN A 29 -3.23 -14.44 2.76
CA ASN A 29 -3.89 -14.17 4.03
C ASN A 29 -4.56 -12.78 4.05
N GLY A 30 -4.33 -11.94 3.03
CA GLY A 30 -4.77 -10.56 3.04
C GLY A 30 -4.17 -9.75 4.18
N THR A 31 -2.92 -10.05 4.57
CA THR A 31 -2.25 -9.36 5.67
C THR A 31 -0.98 -8.66 5.23
N CYS A 32 -0.68 -7.53 5.86
CA CYS A 32 0.57 -6.79 5.69
C CYS A 32 1.38 -6.82 6.98
N ALA A 33 2.68 -7.09 6.85
CA ALA A 33 3.60 -6.91 7.97
C ALA A 33 3.67 -5.42 8.36
N TRP A 34 3.60 -5.17 9.66
CA TRP A 34 3.68 -3.83 10.25
C TRP A 34 4.55 -3.87 11.51
N PRO A 35 5.59 -3.04 11.63
CA PRO A 35 6.49 -3.09 12.77
C PRO A 35 5.77 -2.66 14.04
N LYS A 36 5.96 -3.40 15.13
CA LYS A 36 5.45 -3.04 16.47
C LYS A 36 6.01 -1.70 16.94
N ASN A 37 7.26 -1.41 16.58
CA ASN A 37 7.91 -0.13 16.81
C ASN A 37 7.91 0.73 15.53
N THR A 38 6.94 1.64 15.44
CA THR A 38 6.74 2.51 14.27
C THR A 38 7.75 3.67 14.18
N LYS A 39 8.56 3.95 15.22
CA LYS A 39 9.52 5.07 15.22
C LYS A 39 10.51 5.04 14.05
N ASN A 40 10.85 3.84 13.58
CA ASN A 40 11.79 3.62 12.47
C ASN A 40 11.11 3.13 11.19
N PHE A 41 9.78 3.21 11.09
CA PHE A 41 9.01 2.66 9.98
C PHE A 41 9.57 3.06 8.60
N HIS A 42 9.77 4.36 8.36
CA HIS A 42 10.27 4.84 7.07
C HIS A 42 11.63 4.22 6.70
N LYS A 43 12.54 4.10 7.66
CA LYS A 43 13.86 3.47 7.46
C LYS A 43 13.74 1.97 7.20
N LEU A 44 12.81 1.28 7.84
CA LEU A 44 12.56 -0.15 7.64
C LEU A 44 12.02 -0.43 6.22
N VAL A 45 11.12 0.43 5.75
CA VAL A 45 10.58 0.38 4.38
C VAL A 45 11.70 0.65 3.36
N GLU A 46 12.48 1.71 3.54
CA GLU A 46 13.61 2.06 2.65
C GLU A 46 14.66 0.95 2.57
N LYS A 47 14.98 0.34 3.72
CA LYS A 47 15.94 -0.77 3.80
C LYS A 47 15.36 -2.12 3.36
N HIS A 48 14.07 -2.19 3.02
CA HIS A 48 13.40 -3.45 2.70
C HIS A 48 13.66 -4.50 3.78
N CYS A 49 13.46 -4.13 5.04
CA CYS A 49 13.70 -5.03 6.16
C CYS A 49 12.78 -6.26 6.07
N ILE A 50 13.31 -7.43 6.39
CA ILE A 50 12.55 -8.69 6.37
C ILE A 50 11.71 -8.78 7.66
N PRO A 51 10.37 -8.86 7.55
CA PRO A 51 9.51 -9.02 8.72
C PRO A 51 9.77 -10.32 9.46
N ASN A 52 9.66 -10.29 10.78
CA ASN A 52 9.70 -11.45 11.67
C ASN A 52 8.55 -11.37 12.69
N GLU A 53 8.15 -12.51 13.24
CA GLU A 53 6.98 -12.61 14.13
C GLU A 53 7.19 -11.96 15.50
N MET A 54 8.44 -11.71 15.91
CA MET A 54 8.76 -11.07 17.18
C MET A 54 8.56 -9.56 17.12
N GLU A 55 8.99 -8.91 16.04
CA GLU A 55 9.04 -7.46 15.90
C GLU A 55 7.93 -6.88 15.01
N TYR A 56 7.19 -7.73 14.29
CA TYR A 56 6.13 -7.32 13.38
C TYR A 56 4.78 -7.95 13.75
N ASN A 57 3.72 -7.18 13.55
CA ASN A 57 2.36 -7.65 13.51
C ASN A 57 1.96 -7.89 12.05
N PHE A 58 1.07 -8.83 11.80
CA PHE A 58 0.47 -9.04 10.48
C PHE A 58 -0.96 -8.53 10.53
N LEU A 59 -1.15 -7.31 10.05
CA LEU A 59 -2.44 -6.62 10.10
C LEU A 59 -3.25 -6.93 8.85
N GLU A 60 -4.58 -7.02 8.97
CA GLU A 60 -5.45 -7.18 7.81
C GLU A 60 -5.40 -5.94 6.91
N ALA A 61 -5.15 -6.17 5.63
CA ALA A 61 -4.97 -5.10 4.66
C ALA A 61 -5.38 -5.54 3.26
N ARG A 62 -5.67 -4.56 2.41
CA ARG A 62 -5.89 -4.73 0.97
C ARG A 62 -4.71 -4.14 0.21
N GLU A 63 -4.12 -4.91 -0.70
CA GLU A 63 -3.20 -4.36 -1.69
C GLU A 63 -4.01 -3.59 -2.75
N MET A 64 -3.73 -2.31 -2.90
CA MET A 64 -4.40 -1.44 -3.89
C MET A 64 -3.59 -1.31 -5.18
N CYS A 65 -2.26 -1.19 -5.07
CA CYS A 65 -1.36 -1.08 -6.22
C CYS A 65 -0.05 -1.78 -5.88
N SER A 66 0.54 -2.48 -6.85
CA SER A 66 1.74 -3.28 -6.62
C SER A 66 2.80 -3.04 -7.70
N GLY A 67 4.05 -3.36 -7.39
CA GLY A 67 5.10 -3.34 -8.40
C GLY A 67 5.71 -1.96 -8.69
N ILE A 68 5.58 -1.02 -7.75
CA ILE A 68 6.10 0.34 -7.90
C ILE A 68 7.59 0.36 -7.60
N GLU A 69 8.40 0.91 -8.49
CA GLU A 69 9.87 0.85 -8.37
C GLU A 69 10.46 1.87 -7.41
N SER A 70 9.78 3.01 -7.21
CA SER A 70 10.26 4.10 -6.35
C SER A 70 9.34 4.29 -5.16
N LEU A 71 9.92 4.39 -3.96
CA LEU A 71 9.19 4.69 -2.73
C LEU A 71 8.45 6.03 -2.81
N ILE A 72 9.05 7.01 -3.49
CA ILE A 72 8.44 8.33 -3.67
C ILE A 72 7.13 8.19 -4.46
N LYS A 73 7.18 7.50 -5.61
CA LYS A 73 5.99 7.22 -6.42
C LYS A 73 4.94 6.42 -5.64
N ALA A 74 5.38 5.45 -4.83
CA ALA A 74 4.48 4.64 -4.02
C ALA A 74 3.76 5.48 -2.96
N ARG A 75 4.47 6.38 -2.26
CA ARG A 75 3.88 7.31 -1.28
C ARG A 75 2.92 8.30 -1.94
N GLU A 76 3.24 8.80 -3.12
CA GLU A 76 2.33 9.66 -3.88
C GLU A 76 1.05 8.92 -4.28
N LYS A 77 1.17 7.67 -4.74
CA LYS A 77 0.00 6.81 -5.02
C LYS A 77 -0.80 6.51 -3.75
N ALA A 78 -0.16 6.23 -2.61
CA ALA A 78 -0.82 6.02 -1.32
C ALA A 78 -1.63 7.24 -0.87
N LYS A 79 -1.06 8.45 -0.97
CA LYS A 79 -1.76 9.70 -0.68
C LYS A 79 -2.98 9.89 -1.57
N LYS A 80 -2.88 9.60 -2.87
CA LYS A 80 -4.01 9.69 -3.80
C LYS A 80 -5.09 8.65 -3.47
N ALA A 81 -4.68 7.42 -3.17
CA ALA A 81 -5.56 6.31 -2.84
C ALA A 81 -6.33 6.53 -1.53
N MET A 82 -5.79 7.27 -0.56
CA MET A 82 -6.52 7.65 0.65
C MET A 82 -7.81 8.46 0.36
N PHE A 83 -7.84 9.22 -0.75
CA PHE A 83 -8.99 10.03 -1.14
C PHE A 83 -9.85 9.37 -2.23
N VAL A 84 -9.39 8.26 -2.81
CA VAL A 84 -10.06 7.56 -3.90
C VAL A 84 -10.37 6.14 -3.43
N SER A 85 -11.60 5.94 -2.97
CA SER A 85 -12.10 4.67 -2.42
C SER A 85 -12.07 3.49 -3.41
N ASP A 86 -11.80 3.74 -4.69
CA ASP A 86 -11.72 2.69 -5.72
C ASP A 86 -10.60 2.98 -6.73
N PHE A 87 -9.37 2.57 -6.40
CA PHE A 87 -8.21 2.67 -7.29
C PHE A 87 -8.04 1.34 -8.03
N SER A 88 -8.73 1.19 -9.17
CA SER A 88 -8.44 0.10 -10.12
C SER A 88 -7.12 0.43 -10.83
N ASP A 89 -6.13 -0.46 -10.70
CA ASP A 89 -4.82 -0.37 -11.33
C ASP A 89 -4.97 -0.57 -12.85
N ASP A 90 -5.30 0.52 -13.56
CA ASP A 90 -5.40 0.57 -15.02
C ASP A 90 -4.52 1.74 -15.51
N ASP A 91 -3.21 1.63 -15.24
CA ASP A 91 -2.18 2.54 -15.77
C ASP A 91 -1.72 2.11 -17.16
N ASP A 92 -2.63 1.55 -17.97
CA ASP A 92 -2.49 1.47 -19.41
C ASP A 92 -3.81 1.85 -20.10
N LYS A 93 -3.83 3.12 -20.54
CA LYS A 93 -4.68 3.65 -21.59
C LYS A 93 -6.16 3.90 -21.23
N ALA A 94 -6.53 5.16 -21.49
CA ALA A 94 -7.89 5.67 -21.71
C ALA A 94 -8.67 6.15 -20.47
N ASN A 95 -8.77 7.48 -20.38
CA ASN A 95 -10.04 8.20 -20.40
C ASN A 95 -11.21 7.49 -19.70
N ARG A 96 -11.49 7.82 -18.44
CA ARG A 96 -12.84 7.69 -17.90
C ARG A 96 -13.23 8.91 -17.09
N LYS A 97 -13.91 9.82 -17.81
CA LYS A 97 -15.04 10.61 -17.32
C LYS A 97 -15.84 9.79 -16.29
N PHE A 98 -15.71 10.03 -14.99
CA PHE A 98 -16.72 9.63 -14.00
C PHE A 98 -16.62 10.53 -12.77
N MET A 99 -16.84 11.83 -12.99
CA MET A 99 -17.39 12.71 -11.97
C MET A 99 -18.83 13.04 -12.36
N SER A 100 -19.75 12.11 -12.12
CA SER A 100 -21.18 12.42 -12.07
C SER A 100 -21.94 11.21 -11.52
N ASN A 101 -22.07 11.17 -10.19
CA ASN A 101 -23.21 10.65 -9.41
C ASN A 101 -22.72 9.94 -8.15
N LEU A 102 -22.34 10.71 -7.13
CA LEU A 102 -22.48 10.20 -5.76
C LEU A 102 -22.58 11.31 -4.72
N PHE A 103 -23.56 12.20 -4.86
CA PHE A 103 -24.20 12.85 -3.72
C PHE A 103 -25.63 13.22 -4.13
N ARG A 104 -26.55 12.28 -3.95
CA ARG A 104 -27.98 12.58 -3.89
C ARG A 104 -28.60 11.68 -2.83
N PHE A 105 -28.44 12.10 -1.58
CA PHE A 105 -29.43 11.94 -0.54
C PHE A 105 -30.21 13.25 -0.45
#